data_AF-A0A939XMC1-F1
#
_entry.id   AF-A0A939XMC1-F1
#
_cell.length_a   1.000
_cell.length_b   1.000
_cell.length_c   1.000
_cell.angle_alpha   90.00
_cell.angle_beta   90.00
_cell.angle_gamma   90.00
#
_symmetry.space_group_name_H-M   'P 1'
#
loop_
_entity.id
_entity.type
_entity.pdbx_description
1 polymer ?
#
loop_
_entity_poly.entity_id
_entity_poly.type
_entity_poly.pdbx_seq_one_letter_code
_entity_poly.pdbx_strand_id
1 'polypeptide(L)' 'AEIMDKLGVAVRTGFMCAEPLVRKYSEHGMMRASLMPYNTPEEVGIFMEALRRAIKMLR' A
#
# COMPACT_ATOMS: atom_id res chain seq x y z
N ALA A 1 -2.73 2.35 -6.01
CA ALA A 1 -3.31 1.01 -5.79
C ALA A 1 -3.16 0.14 -7.03
N GLU A 2 -3.57 0.62 -8.21
CA GLU A 2 -3.60 -0.18 -9.45
C GLU A 2 -2.27 -0.87 -9.83
N ILE A 3 -1.12 -0.19 -9.65
CA ILE A 3 0.18 -0.81 -9.94
C ILE A 3 0.44 -2.00 -9.01
N MET A 4 0.16 -1.86 -7.71
CA MET A 4 0.36 -2.93 -6.73
C MET A 4 -0.57 -4.12 -7.01
N ASP A 5 -1.82 -3.84 -7.37
CA ASP A 5 -2.81 -4.87 -7.74
C ASP A 5 -2.36 -5.70 -8.94
N LYS A 6 -1.86 -5.05 -9.99
CA LYS A 6 -1.25 -5.72 -11.16
C LYS A 6 0.00 -6.54 -10.83
N LEU A 7 0.65 -6.25 -9.71
CA LEU A 7 1.79 -7.00 -9.18
C LEU A 7 1.36 -8.10 -8.19
N GLY A 8 0.06 -8.35 -8.04
CA GLY A 8 -0.50 -9.38 -7.18
C GLY A 8 -0.62 -8.98 -5.70
N VAL A 9 -0.50 -7.69 -5.37
CA VAL A 9 -0.51 -7.21 -3.99
C VAL A 9 -1.71 -6.29 -3.74
N ALA A 10 -2.69 -6.81 -3.00
CA ALA A 10 -3.87 -6.04 -2.60
C ALA A 10 -3.55 -5.06 -1.46
N VAL A 11 -3.78 -3.77 -1.71
CA VAL A 11 -3.61 -2.68 -0.74
C VAL A 11 -4.79 -1.71 -0.83
N ARG A 12 -5.05 -0.96 0.23
CA ARG A 12 -6.07 0.11 0.22
C ARG A 12 -5.41 1.48 0.07
N THR A 13 -5.96 2.35 -0.77
CA THR A 13 -5.55 3.76 -0.89
C THR A 13 -6.72 4.69 -0.60
N GLY A 14 -6.43 5.96 -0.28
CA GLY A 14 -7.43 7.03 -0.11
C GLY A 14 -7.37 7.66 1.28
N PHE A 15 -8.52 8.01 1.86
CA PHE A 15 -8.62 8.61 3.20
C PHE A 15 -9.02 7.61 4.30
N MET A 16 -9.22 6.32 3.98
CA MET A 16 -9.50 5.23 4.94
C MET A 16 -10.65 5.52 5.92
N CYS A 17 -11.67 6.27 5.48
CA CYS A 17 -12.75 6.77 6.34
C CYS A 17 -12.27 7.55 7.58
N ALA A 18 -11.04 8.10 7.53
CA ALA A 18 -10.35 8.79 8.60
C ALA A 18 -9.75 10.11 8.07
N GLU A 19 -10.50 10.83 7.26
CA GLU A 19 -10.02 12.01 6.51
C GLU A 19 -9.30 13.06 7.39
N PRO A 20 -9.80 13.46 8.58
CA PRO A 20 -9.09 14.42 9.43
C PRO A 20 -7.70 13.95 9.84
N LEU A 21 -7.55 12.66 10.17
CA LEU A 21 -6.27 12.06 10.53
C LEU A 21 -5.34 11.99 9.33
N VAL A 22 -5.86 11.56 8.19
CA VAL A 22 -5.05 11.39 6.98
C VAL A 22 -4.52 12.73 6.47
N ARG A 23 -5.37 13.78 6.48
CA ARG A 23 -4.98 15.14 6.11
C ARG A 23 -3.90 15.75 7.00
N LYS A 24 -3.72 15.26 8.22
CA LYS A 24 -2.61 15.67 9.09
C LYS A 24 -1.23 15.26 8.53
N TYR A 25 -1.17 14.20 7.72
CA TYR A 25 0.09 13.64 7.22
C TYR A 25 0.23 13.68 5.70
N SER A 26 -0.87 13.77 4.94
CA SER A 26 -0.86 13.81 3.48
C SER A 26 -2.10 14.51 2.92
N GLU A 27 -1.91 15.39 1.94
CA GLU A 27 -2.99 16.11 1.26
C GLU A 27 -3.79 15.21 0.29
N HIS A 28 -3.14 14.22 -0.33
CA HIS A 28 -3.70 13.40 -1.40
C HIS A 28 -4.17 12.01 -0.94
N GLY A 29 -4.11 11.73 0.36
CA GLY A 29 -4.41 10.43 0.94
C GLY A 29 -3.17 9.57 1.18
N MET A 30 -3.37 8.35 1.67
CA MET A 30 -2.29 7.40 1.95
C MET A 30 -2.60 6.01 1.39
N MET A 31 -1.56 5.17 1.32
CA MET A 31 -1.67 3.74 1.06
C MET A 31 -1.49 2.96 2.35
N ARG A 32 -2.30 1.92 2.55
CA ARG A 32 -2.24 1.05 3.73
C ARG A 32 -2.20 -0.42 3.31
N ALA A 33 -1.21 -1.14 3.83
CA ALA A 33 -1.20 -2.60 3.90
C ALA A 33 -1.57 -3.01 5.33
N SER A 34 -2.47 -3.98 5.46
CA SER A 34 -2.95 -4.49 6.76
C SER A 34 -2.54 -5.96 6.88
N LEU A 35 -1.69 -6.27 7.85
CA LEU A 35 -1.26 -7.64 8.14
C LEU A 35 -2.20 -8.29 9.17
N MET A 36 -2.48 -9.56 8.99
CA MET A 36 -3.39 -10.39 9.78
C MET A 36 -2.71 -11.72 10.16
N PRO A 37 -3.27 -12.52 11.10
CA PRO A 37 -2.63 -13.76 11.56
C PRO A 37 -2.36 -14.81 10.48
N TYR A 38 -3.07 -14.74 9.35
CA TYR A 38 -2.90 -15.64 8.22
C TYR A 38 -1.86 -15.16 7.21
N ASN A 39 -1.30 -13.95 7.39
CA ASN A 39 -0.23 -13.48 6.51
C ASN A 39 1.11 -14.09 6.87
N THR A 40 2.01 -14.19 5.90
CA THR A 40 3.34 -14.78 6.08
C THR A 40 4.49 -13.79 5.83
N PRO A 41 5.69 -14.03 6.39
CA PRO A 41 6.86 -13.21 6.09
C PRO A 41 7.21 -13.17 4.60
N GLU A 42 6.95 -14.26 3.86
CA GLU A 42 7.16 -14.33 2.42
C GLU A 42 6.24 -13.35 1.67
N GLU A 43 4.97 -13.22 2.08
CA GLU A 43 4.05 -12.22 1.51
C GLU A 43 4.52 -10.78 1.76
N VAL A 44 5.13 -10.51 2.92
CA VAL A 44 5.76 -9.21 3.19
C VAL A 44 6.95 -8.98 2.24
N GLY A 45 7.73 -10.03 1.95
CA GLY A 45 8.78 -9.99 0.93
C GLY A 45 8.24 -9.61 -0.45
N ILE A 46 7.17 -10.26 -0.89
CA ILE A 46 6.47 -9.98 -2.16
C ILE A 46 5.98 -8.53 -2.19
N PHE A 47 5.35 -8.05 -1.11
CA PHE A 47 4.92 -6.65 -0.98
C PHE A 47 6.09 -5.67 -1.14
N MET A 48 7.24 -5.94 -0.51
CA MET A 48 8.40 -5.07 -0.57
C MET A 48 9.04 -5.03 -1.96
N GLU A 49 9.08 -6.16 -2.67
CA GLU A 49 9.53 -6.20 -4.07
C GLU A 49 8.59 -5.40 -4.98
N ALA A 50 7.29 -5.63 -4.87
CA ALA A 50 6.27 -4.92 -5.64
C ALA A 50 6.32 -3.41 -5.40
N LEU A 51 6.49 -2.98 -4.14
CA LEU A 51 6.60 -1.57 -3.77
C LEU A 51 7.83 -0.91 -4.39
N ARG A 52 9.00 -1.57 -4.31
CA ARG A 52 10.23 -1.05 -4.93
C ARG A 52 10.07 -0.92 -6.44
N ARG A 53 9.42 -1.88 -7.09
CA ARG A 53 9.13 -1.84 -8.53
C ARG A 53 8.20 -0.69 -8.87
N ALA A 54 7.11 -0.51 -8.12
CA ALA A 54 6.17 0.59 -8.31
C ALA A 54 6.84 1.96 -8.17
N ILE A 55 7.70 2.14 -7.16
CA ILE A 55 8.48 3.38 -6.98
C ILE A 55 9.38 3.65 -8.18
N LYS A 56 10.08 2.62 -8.70
CA LYS A 56 10.94 2.77 -9.89
C LYS A 56 10.16 3.16 -11.16
N MET A 57 8.90 2.75 -11.29
CA MET A 57 8.06 3.08 -12.46
C MET A 57 7.49 4.50 -12.42
N LEU A 58 7.35 5.08 -11.22
CA LEU A 58 6.74 6.39 -10.99
C LEU A 58 7.77 7.50 -10.77
N ARG A 59 9.05 7.15 -10.69
CA ARG A 59 10.17 8.07 -10.51
C ARG A 59 10.75 8.45 -11.87
#